data_AF-A0A7Z0SXJ7-F1
#
_entry.id   AF-A0A7Z0SXJ7-F1
#
_cell.length_a   1.000
_cell.length_b   1.000
_cell.length_c   1.000
_cell.angle_alpha   90.00
_cell.angle_beta   90.00
_cell.angle_gamma   90.00
#
_symmetry.space_group_name_H-M   'P 1'
#
loop_
_entity.id
_entity.type
_entity.pdbx_description
1 polymer ?
#
loop_
_entity_poly.entity_id
_entity_poly.type
_entity_poly.pdbx_seq_one_letter_code
_entity_poly.pdbx_strand_id
1 'polypeptide(L)'
;MREADIGGVHIKYLYHCKRQLWLYARGVRPEHLNTAVQLGEAVHDTSYQRSSPVDLGAARLDHMDGQQWVHEVKSSTRPTPADEAQAIHYCYRLHEVDVPAQGAVLHYPKTRRTKKIVYGASEVEQALADVQKALAVVSADTPPPRLTRSACRGCSFLDYCWSD
;
A
#
# COMPACT_ATOMS: atom_id res chain seq x y z
N MET A 1 11.54 13.07 6.05
CA MET A 1 11.25 11.90 5.20
C MET A 1 11.62 12.29 3.78
N ARG A 2 12.35 11.43 3.07
CA ARG A 2 12.78 11.62 1.67
C ARG A 2 11.95 10.73 0.75
N GLU A 3 12.04 10.94 -0.56
CA GLU A 3 11.35 10.12 -1.58
C GLU A 3 11.63 8.62 -1.40
N ALA A 4 12.89 8.26 -1.15
CA ALA A 4 13.31 6.88 -0.95
C ALA A 4 12.67 6.19 0.28
N ASP A 5 12.15 6.97 1.24
CA ASP A 5 11.52 6.45 2.45
C ASP A 5 10.02 6.14 2.22
N ILE A 6 9.44 6.54 1.07
CA ILE A 6 8.04 6.29 0.72
C ILE A 6 7.88 4.84 0.26
N GLY A 7 7.41 3.98 1.17
CA GLY A 7 6.98 2.61 0.90
C GLY A 7 5.52 2.45 0.47
N GLY A 8 5.11 1.24 0.08
CA GLY A 8 3.75 0.95 -0.40
C GLY A 8 2.63 1.24 0.60
N VAL A 9 2.88 1.12 1.91
CA VAL A 9 1.92 1.50 2.95
C VAL A 9 1.59 3.00 2.91
N HIS A 10 2.57 3.85 2.58
CA HIS A 10 2.35 5.28 2.46
C HIS A 10 1.41 5.60 1.29
N ILE A 11 1.64 4.94 0.15
CA ILE A 11 0.78 5.09 -1.03
C ILE A 11 -0.62 4.55 -0.75
N LYS A 12 -0.75 3.40 -0.09
CA LYS A 12 -2.04 2.86 0.36
C LYS A 12 -2.80 3.88 1.22
N TYR A 13 -2.13 4.50 2.20
CA TYR A 13 -2.76 5.53 3.02
C TYR A 13 -3.02 6.85 2.29
N LEU A 14 -2.18 7.24 1.34
CA LEU A 14 -2.44 8.41 0.49
C LEU A 14 -3.81 8.32 -0.19
N TYR A 15 -4.12 7.13 -0.73
CA TYR A 15 -5.38 6.86 -1.42
C TYR A 15 -6.55 6.56 -0.48
N HIS A 16 -6.29 5.94 0.67
CA HIS A 16 -7.34 5.58 1.62
C HIS A 16 -7.73 6.74 2.55
N CYS A 17 -6.76 7.37 3.20
CA CYS A 17 -6.95 8.49 4.13
C CYS A 17 -5.64 9.24 4.38
N LYS A 18 -5.52 10.45 3.82
CA LYS A 18 -4.33 11.31 4.00
C LYS A 18 -4.01 11.60 5.47
N ARG A 19 -5.03 11.66 6.35
CA ARG A 19 -4.82 11.84 7.78
C ARG A 19 -4.15 10.62 8.44
N GLN A 20 -4.51 9.39 8.02
CA GLN A 20 -3.81 8.18 8.45
C GLN A 20 -2.35 8.22 8.00
N LEU A 21 -2.08 8.61 6.74
CA LEU A 21 -0.71 8.77 6.25
C LEU A 21 0.09 9.75 7.12
N TRP A 22 -0.48 10.91 7.44
CA TRP A 22 0.16 11.91 8.30
C TRP A 22 0.47 11.38 9.71
N LEU A 23 -0.48 10.65 10.32
CA LEU A 23 -0.31 10.01 11.64
C LEU A 23 0.74 8.90 11.59
N TYR A 24 0.71 8.08 10.54
CA TYR A 24 1.67 7.02 10.29
C TYR A 24 3.10 7.58 10.15
N ALA A 25 3.30 8.68 9.43
CA ALA A 25 4.62 9.30 9.34
C ALA A 25 5.17 9.82 10.69
N ARG A 26 4.30 10.00 11.70
CA ARG A 26 4.64 10.44 13.06
C ARG A 26 4.70 9.30 14.08
N GLY A 27 4.79 8.05 13.60
CA GLY A 27 5.00 6.87 14.45
C GLY A 27 3.74 6.26 15.08
N VAL A 28 2.55 6.77 14.75
CA VAL A 28 1.30 6.17 15.23
C VAL A 28 1.06 4.83 14.51
N ARG A 29 1.03 3.72 15.26
CA ARG A 29 0.93 2.34 14.73
C ARG A 29 -0.14 1.48 15.45
N PRO A 30 -1.45 1.79 15.36
CA PRO A 30 -2.49 1.03 16.04
C PRO A 30 -2.87 -0.28 15.33
N GLU A 31 -2.30 -0.57 14.16
CA GLU A 31 -2.71 -1.66 13.28
C GLU A 31 -2.58 -3.04 13.93
N HIS A 32 -1.57 -3.26 14.78
CA HIS A 32 -1.38 -4.51 15.52
C HIS A 32 -2.53 -4.83 16.49
N LEU A 33 -3.35 -3.84 16.87
CA LEU A 33 -4.52 -4.00 17.73
C LEU A 33 -5.80 -4.27 16.94
N ASN A 34 -5.75 -4.20 15.60
CA ASN A 34 -6.93 -4.34 14.76
C ASN A 34 -7.03 -5.74 14.15
N THR A 35 -8.07 -6.48 14.54
CA THR A 35 -8.33 -7.86 14.11
C THR A 35 -8.44 -8.01 12.58
N ALA A 36 -8.92 -6.98 11.86
CA ALA A 36 -9.01 -7.03 10.39
C ALA A 36 -7.62 -6.95 9.73
N VAL A 37 -6.67 -6.24 10.35
CA VAL A 37 -5.28 -6.20 9.87
C VAL A 37 -4.58 -7.52 10.15
N GLN A 38 -4.72 -8.05 11.37
CA GLN A 38 -4.18 -9.36 11.75
C GLN A 38 -4.70 -10.48 10.82
N LEU A 39 -5.97 -10.43 10.43
CA LEU A 39 -6.54 -11.34 9.43
C LEU A 39 -5.90 -11.18 8.06
N GLY A 40 -5.52 -9.95 7.66
CA GLY A 40 -4.78 -9.69 6.44
C GLY A 40 -3.40 -10.32 6.44
N GLU A 41 -2.66 -10.17 7.54
CA GLU A 41 -1.34 -10.79 7.74
C GLU A 41 -1.43 -12.31 7.75
N ALA A 42 -2.42 -12.90 8.44
CA ALA A 42 -2.60 -14.36 8.45
C ALA A 42 -2.99 -14.96 7.08
N VAL A 43 -3.77 -14.24 6.26
CA VAL A 43 -4.09 -14.66 4.88
C VAL A 43 -2.85 -14.63 4.00
N HIS A 44 -1.94 -13.68 4.24
CA HIS A 44 -0.67 -13.59 3.55
C HIS A 44 0.22 -14.80 3.88
N ASP A 45 0.42 -15.10 5.16
CA ASP A 45 1.24 -16.23 5.63
C ASP A 45 0.73 -17.60 5.13
N THR A 46 -0.59 -17.78 5.06
CA THR A 46 -1.21 -19.07 4.63
C THR A 46 -1.20 -19.27 3.12
N SER A 47 -1.14 -18.21 2.32
CA SER A 47 -1.17 -18.30 0.85
C SER A 47 0.20 -18.61 0.23
N TYR A 48 1.30 -18.51 1.00
CA TYR A 48 2.67 -18.37 0.46
C TYR A 48 3.68 -19.46 0.83
N GLN A 49 3.28 -20.74 0.85
CA GLN A 49 4.23 -21.84 1.10
C GLN A 49 5.25 -22.13 -0.05
N ARG A 50 5.43 -21.26 -1.07
CA ARG A 50 6.25 -21.58 -2.26
C ARG A 50 7.18 -20.50 -2.84
N SER A 51 7.38 -19.34 -2.23
CA SER A 51 8.31 -18.34 -2.80
C SER A 51 9.04 -17.48 -1.77
N SER A 52 10.21 -16.98 -2.15
CA SER A 52 11.07 -16.11 -1.32
C SER A 52 10.61 -14.65 -1.43
N PRO A 53 10.38 -13.94 -0.30
CA PRO A 53 10.00 -12.54 -0.29
C PRO A 53 11.17 -11.63 -0.71
N VAL A 54 10.88 -10.55 -1.42
CA VAL A 54 11.86 -9.50 -1.76
C VAL A 54 11.67 -8.36 -0.75
N ASP A 55 12.74 -8.02 -0.02
CA ASP A 55 12.75 -6.90 0.92
C ASP A 55 13.09 -5.61 0.17
N LEU A 56 12.11 -4.72 0.01
CA LEU A 56 12.29 -3.38 -0.57
C LEU A 56 12.46 -2.30 0.52
N GLY A 57 12.83 -2.68 1.75
CA GLY A 57 13.12 -1.79 2.87
C GLY A 57 11.88 -1.17 3.54
N ALA A 58 10.91 -0.70 2.75
CA ALA A 58 9.69 -0.04 3.24
C ALA A 58 8.38 -0.78 2.85
N ALA A 59 8.50 -1.95 2.22
CA ALA A 59 7.40 -2.85 1.92
C ALA A 59 7.92 -4.28 1.68
N ARG A 60 7.13 -5.27 2.11
CA ARG A 60 7.35 -6.67 1.76
C ARG A 60 6.61 -6.92 0.44
N LEU A 61 7.35 -7.23 -0.61
CA LEU A 61 6.77 -7.78 -1.83
C LEU A 61 6.48 -9.26 -1.58
N ASP A 62 5.26 -9.70 -1.86
CA ASP A 62 4.90 -11.10 -1.63
C ASP A 62 5.73 -12.02 -2.54
N HIS A 63 5.84 -11.68 -3.82
CA HIS A 63 6.69 -12.38 -4.79
C HIS A 63 6.87 -11.58 -6.11
N MET A 64 7.94 -11.87 -6.84
CA MET A 64 8.11 -11.51 -8.25
C MET A 64 8.34 -12.79 -9.06
N ASP A 65 7.54 -13.01 -10.10
CA ASP A 65 7.65 -14.22 -10.92
C ASP A 65 8.84 -14.17 -11.89
N GLY A 66 9.17 -15.32 -12.52
CA GLY A 66 10.24 -15.41 -13.53
C GLY A 66 9.99 -14.58 -14.80
N GLN A 67 8.84 -13.90 -14.91
CA GLN A 67 8.47 -12.97 -15.96
C GLN A 67 8.46 -11.50 -15.48
N GLN A 68 9.03 -11.22 -14.30
CA GLN A 68 9.15 -9.87 -13.73
C GLN A 68 7.79 -9.20 -13.45
N TRP A 69 6.77 -10.00 -13.14
CA TRP A 69 5.50 -9.50 -12.60
C TRP A 69 5.53 -9.49 -11.08
N VAL A 70 5.09 -8.38 -10.49
CA VAL A 70 4.87 -8.25 -9.05
C VAL A 70 3.57 -8.95 -8.67
N HIS A 71 3.58 -9.79 -7.64
CA HIS A 71 2.37 -10.43 -7.13
C HIS A 71 2.05 -9.90 -5.73
N GLU A 72 0.79 -9.53 -5.50
CA GLU A 72 0.29 -9.00 -4.22
C GLU A 72 -1.08 -9.63 -3.90
N VAL A 73 -1.21 -10.21 -2.71
CA VAL A 73 -2.46 -10.85 -2.25
C VAL A 73 -3.24 -9.89 -1.34
N LYS A 74 -4.52 -9.68 -1.67
CA LYS A 74 -5.44 -8.81 -0.94
C LYS A 74 -6.51 -9.62 -0.22
N SER A 75 -6.68 -9.35 1.06
CA SER A 75 -7.76 -9.93 1.89
C SER A 75 -9.13 -9.28 1.63
N SER A 76 -9.17 -8.18 0.88
CA SER A 76 -10.39 -7.53 0.41
C SER A 76 -11.07 -8.37 -0.69
N THR A 77 -12.36 -8.09 -0.96
CA THR A 77 -13.14 -8.83 -1.95
C THR A 77 -13.15 -8.15 -3.32
N ARG A 78 -12.75 -6.89 -3.40
CA ARG A 78 -12.78 -6.06 -4.61
C ARG A 78 -11.51 -5.23 -4.74
N PRO A 79 -11.03 -5.01 -5.97
CA PRO A 79 -9.96 -4.05 -6.21
C PRO A 79 -10.35 -2.64 -5.77
N THR A 80 -9.36 -1.93 -5.23
CA THR A 80 -9.48 -0.51 -4.89
C THR A 80 -8.39 0.32 -5.56
N PRO A 81 -8.61 1.63 -5.77
CA PRO A 81 -7.56 2.51 -6.26
C PRO A 81 -6.30 2.50 -5.39
N ALA A 82 -6.43 2.26 -4.08
CA ALA A 82 -5.29 2.13 -3.17
C ALA A 82 -4.47 0.86 -3.45
N ASP A 83 -5.13 -0.27 -3.76
CA ASP A 83 -4.43 -1.51 -4.10
C ASP A 83 -3.65 -1.36 -5.42
N GLU A 84 -4.24 -0.68 -6.40
CA GLU A 84 -3.62 -0.43 -7.71
C GLU A 84 -2.43 0.52 -7.60
N ALA A 85 -2.60 1.65 -6.91
CA ALA A 85 -1.52 2.61 -6.71
C ALA A 85 -0.35 2.01 -5.91
N GLN A 86 -0.64 1.19 -4.90
CA GLN A 86 0.39 0.47 -4.16
C GLN A 86 1.19 -0.49 -5.06
N ALA A 87 0.50 -1.23 -5.93
CA ALA A 87 1.15 -2.17 -6.85
C ALA A 87 2.00 -1.46 -7.92
N ILE A 88 1.49 -0.34 -8.45
CA ILE A 88 2.23 0.55 -9.36
C ILE A 88 3.49 1.09 -8.68
N HIS A 89 3.38 1.51 -7.41
CA HIS A 89 4.52 1.98 -6.63
C HIS A 89 5.59 0.90 -6.46
N TYR A 90 5.21 -0.37 -6.26
CA TYR A 90 6.19 -1.46 -6.20
C TYR A 90 6.93 -1.66 -7.51
N CYS A 91 6.24 -1.58 -8.66
CA CYS A 91 6.89 -1.63 -9.96
C CYS A 91 7.89 -0.47 -10.11
N TYR A 92 7.49 0.75 -9.72
CA TYR A 92 8.38 1.92 -9.70
C TYR A 92 9.65 1.70 -8.86
N ARG A 93 9.51 1.21 -7.62
CA ARG A 93 10.66 0.95 -6.74
C ARG A 93 11.60 -0.13 -7.28
N LEU A 94 11.07 -1.12 -8.01
CA LEU A 94 11.89 -2.14 -8.67
C LEU A 94 12.71 -1.55 -9.84
N HIS A 95 12.11 -0.66 -10.63
CA HIS A 95 12.82 0.02 -11.71
C HIS A 95 13.94 0.94 -11.19
N GLU A 96 13.77 1.57 -10.02
CA GLU A 96 14.83 2.37 -9.37
C GLU A 96 16.07 1.55 -8.96
N VAL A 97 15.94 0.23 -8.85
CA VAL A 97 17.05 -0.70 -8.56
C VAL A 97 17.39 -1.61 -9.75
N ASP A 98 17.13 -1.11 -10.97
CA ASP A 98 17.42 -1.78 -12.25
C ASP A 98 16.72 -3.14 -12.43
N VAL A 99 15.59 -3.36 -11.76
CA VAL A 99 14.71 -4.53 -11.97
C VAL A 99 13.52 -4.11 -12.84
N PRO A 100 13.50 -4.46 -14.14
CA PRO A 100 12.49 -3.97 -15.07
C PRO A 100 11.18 -4.75 -14.93
N ALA A 101 10.40 -4.43 -13.90
CA ALA A 101 9.08 -5.01 -13.69
C ALA A 101 8.14 -4.72 -14.86
N GLN A 102 7.47 -5.74 -15.39
CA GLN A 102 6.49 -5.59 -16.48
C GLN A 102 5.14 -5.04 -15.99
N GLY A 103 4.86 -5.17 -14.70
CA GLY A 103 3.57 -4.91 -14.13
C GLY A 103 3.33 -5.64 -12.82
N ALA A 104 2.08 -5.57 -12.36
CA ALA A 104 1.64 -6.22 -11.14
C ALA A 104 0.36 -7.03 -11.33
N VAL A 105 0.20 -8.06 -10.53
CA VAL A 105 -0.99 -8.91 -10.43
C VAL A 105 -1.48 -8.89 -8.99
N LEU A 106 -2.64 -8.27 -8.80
CA LEU A 106 -3.37 -8.24 -7.53
C LEU A 106 -4.28 -9.46 -7.45
N HIS A 107 -4.13 -10.27 -6.42
CA HIS A 107 -4.93 -11.47 -6.17
C HIS A 107 -5.95 -11.21 -5.07
N TYR A 108 -7.21 -11.57 -5.29
CA TYR A 108 -8.31 -11.45 -4.32
C TYR A 108 -8.90 -12.84 -4.05
N PRO A 109 -8.29 -13.65 -3.15
CA PRO A 109 -8.63 -15.07 -3.01
C PRO A 109 -10.10 -15.31 -2.63
N LYS A 110 -10.66 -14.45 -1.76
CA LYS A 110 -12.06 -14.55 -1.31
C LYS A 110 -13.08 -14.50 -2.45
N THR A 111 -12.74 -13.82 -3.55
CA THR A 111 -13.62 -13.72 -4.73
C THR A 111 -13.05 -14.41 -5.95
N ARG A 112 -11.89 -15.07 -5.84
CA ARG A 112 -11.14 -15.69 -6.94
C ARG A 112 -10.91 -14.71 -8.11
N ARG A 113 -10.73 -13.43 -7.80
CA ARG A 113 -10.48 -12.39 -8.80
C ARG A 113 -8.99 -12.09 -8.85
N THR A 114 -8.50 -11.78 -10.04
CA THR A 114 -7.18 -11.19 -10.24
C THR A 114 -7.34 -9.89 -11.02
N LYS A 115 -6.48 -8.92 -10.74
CA LYS A 115 -6.36 -7.69 -11.53
C LYS A 115 -4.91 -7.54 -11.96
N LYS A 116 -4.70 -7.50 -13.28
CA LYS A 116 -3.39 -7.30 -13.91
C LYS A 116 -3.23 -5.84 -14.29
N ILE A 117 -2.09 -5.25 -13.96
CA ILE A 117 -1.71 -3.86 -14.23
C ILE A 117 -0.40 -3.91 -15.01
N VAL A 118 -0.41 -3.44 -16.26
CA VAL A 118 0.82 -3.29 -17.04
C VAL A 118 1.53 -2.03 -16.56
N TYR A 119 2.85 -2.10 -16.36
CA TYR A 119 3.65 -0.96 -15.97
C TYR A 119 4.25 -0.28 -17.20
N GLY A 120 3.69 0.86 -17.58
CA GLY A 120 4.16 1.69 -18.69
C GLY A 120 4.35 3.15 -18.29
N ALA A 121 4.46 4.03 -19.28
CA ALA A 121 4.73 5.45 -19.07
C ALA A 121 3.71 6.14 -18.15
N SER A 122 2.42 5.82 -18.29
CA SER A 122 1.36 6.35 -17.42
C SER A 122 1.53 5.94 -15.97
N GLU A 123 1.93 4.69 -15.71
CA GLU A 123 2.13 4.19 -14.35
C GLU A 123 3.41 4.77 -13.72
N VAL A 124 4.44 5.06 -14.52
CA VAL A 124 5.64 5.81 -14.08
C VAL A 124 5.24 7.21 -13.63
N GLU A 125 4.51 7.95 -14.46
CA GLU A 125 4.04 9.30 -14.13
C GLU A 125 3.15 9.30 -12.88
N GLN A 126 2.25 8.32 -12.76
CA GLN A 126 1.41 8.14 -11.59
C GLN A 126 2.24 7.89 -10.33
N ALA A 127 3.20 6.96 -10.38
CA ALA A 127 4.04 6.62 -9.23
C ALA A 127 4.81 7.84 -8.72
N LEU A 128 5.44 8.59 -9.64
CA LEU A 128 6.16 9.82 -9.32
C LEU A 128 5.23 10.86 -8.68
N ALA A 129 4.06 11.10 -9.29
CA ALA A 129 3.09 12.05 -8.77
C ALA A 129 2.60 11.65 -7.36
N ASP A 130 2.42 10.35 -7.10
CA ASP A 130 1.95 9.86 -5.82
C ASP A 130 3.02 9.91 -4.74
N VAL A 131 4.29 9.65 -5.07
CA VAL A 131 5.43 9.89 -4.16
C VAL A 131 5.46 11.35 -3.72
N GLN A 132 5.34 12.29 -4.66
CA GLN A 132 5.33 13.73 -4.35
C GLN A 132 4.14 14.13 -3.47
N LYS A 133 2.94 13.64 -3.79
CA LYS A 133 1.74 13.87 -2.96
C LYS A 133 1.90 13.28 -1.56
N ALA A 134 2.46 12.08 -1.44
CA ALA A 134 2.70 11.45 -0.15
C ALA A 134 3.67 12.29 0.69
N LEU A 135 4.77 12.75 0.08
CA LEU A 135 5.73 13.65 0.73
C LEU A 135 5.11 14.96 1.20
N ALA A 136 4.27 15.57 0.38
CA ALA A 136 3.54 16.77 0.76
C ALA A 136 2.62 16.53 1.97
N VAL A 137 1.93 15.39 2.01
CA VAL A 137 1.05 15.03 3.14
C VAL A 137 1.86 14.79 4.41
N VAL A 138 2.93 14.00 4.36
CA VAL A 138 3.70 13.66 5.57
C VAL A 138 4.45 14.88 6.14
N SER A 139 4.86 15.81 5.27
CA SER A 139 5.60 17.02 5.64
C SER A 139 4.69 18.18 6.08
N ALA A 140 3.36 18.05 5.96
CA ALA A 140 2.45 19.09 6.41
C ALA A 140 2.55 19.29 7.93
N ASP A 141 2.59 20.56 8.37
CA ASP A 141 2.66 20.92 9.80
C ASP A 141 1.39 20.52 10.54
N THR A 142 0.24 20.76 9.91
CA THR A 142 -1.07 20.43 10.46
C THR A 142 -1.63 19.14 9.84
N PRO A 143 -2.39 18.34 10.60
CA PRO A 143 -2.93 17.10 10.08
C PRO A 143 -4.01 17.36 9.01
N PRO A 144 -4.06 16.56 7.93
CA PRO A 144 -5.11 16.65 6.92
C PRO A 144 -6.52 16.54 7.53
N PRO A 145 -7.56 17.06 6.84
CA PRO A 145 -8.93 16.98 7.31
C PRO A 145 -9.37 15.54 7.55
N ARG A 146 -10.28 15.36 8.52
CA ARG A 146 -10.90 14.06 8.79
C ARG A 146 -11.81 13.69 7.62
N LEU A 147 -11.88 12.40 7.30
CA LEU A 147 -12.98 11.88 6.51
C LEU A 147 -14.29 11.95 7.32
N THR A 148 -15.42 11.66 6.69
CA THR A 148 -16.68 11.48 7.42
C THR A 148 -16.52 10.34 8.44
N ARG A 149 -17.18 10.46 9.61
CA ARG A 149 -17.07 9.44 10.66
C ARG A 149 -17.53 8.06 10.19
N SER A 150 -18.49 7.99 9.27
CA SER A 150 -18.96 6.74 8.65
C SER A 150 -17.88 6.07 7.79
N ALA A 151 -17.06 6.84 7.06
CA ALA A 151 -15.93 6.33 6.29
C ALA A 151 -14.78 5.82 7.20
N CYS A 152 -14.76 6.21 8.47
CA CYS A 152 -13.79 5.74 9.45
C CYS A 152 -14.23 4.46 10.20
N ARG A 153 -15.37 3.85 9.87
CA ARG A 153 -15.82 2.63 10.53
C ARG A 153 -14.81 1.50 10.32
N GLY A 154 -14.30 0.91 11.42
CA GLY A 154 -13.29 -0.15 11.38
C GLY A 154 -11.84 0.33 11.17
N CYS A 155 -11.63 1.64 11.04
CA CYS A 155 -10.31 2.26 10.99
C CYS A 155 -9.56 2.04 12.31
N SER A 156 -8.34 1.51 12.26
CA SER A 156 -7.46 1.36 13.44
C SER A 156 -7.04 2.70 14.06
N PHE A 157 -7.08 3.79 13.30
CA PHE A 157 -6.74 5.15 13.77
C PHE A 157 -7.96 5.93 14.30
N LEU A 158 -9.12 5.29 14.48
CA LEU A 158 -10.36 5.98 14.85
C LEU A 158 -10.19 6.80 16.13
N ASP A 159 -9.64 6.21 17.19
CA ASP A 159 -9.48 6.89 18.48
C ASP A 159 -8.51 8.07 18.37
N TYR A 160 -7.36 7.89 17.70
CA TYR A 160 -6.43 8.98 17.41
C TYR A 160 -7.03 10.13 16.59
N CYS A 161 -8.07 9.85 15.81
CA CYS A 161 -8.74 10.86 14.99
C CYS A 161 -9.95 11.49 15.68
N TRP A 162 -10.56 10.85 16.67
CA TRP A 162 -11.89 11.23 17.18
C TRP A 162 -12.02 11.24 18.71
N SER A 163 -10.95 10.94 19.45
CA SER A 163 -10.84 11.31 20.86
C SER A 163 -10.61 12.81 20.95
N ASP A 164 -11.41 13.47 21.78
CA ASP A 164 -11.30 14.90 22.08
C ASP A 164 -10.09 15.19 22.97
#